data_AF-A0A0M7AZR7-F1
#
_entry.id   AF-A0A0M7AZR7-F1
#
_cell.length_a   1.000
_cell.length_b   1.000
_cell.length_c   1.000
_cell.angle_alpha   90.00
_cell.angle_beta   90.00
_cell.angle_gamma   90.00
#
_symmetry.space_group_name_H-M   'P 1'
#
loop_
_entity.id
_entity.type
_entity.pdbx_description
1 polymer ?
#
loop_
_entity_poly.entity_id
_entity_poly.type
_entity_poly.pdbx_seq_one_letter_code
_entity_poly.pdbx_strand_id
1 'polypeptide(L)'
;MYFEIREPPCKSDAPPQVNRLTLYQDAIRQPSRRFSVRSNVGLGLTRIYCHKPGMTISIRPHHLLCMLTYLGKGYTPQFVVNYDKIVERINSGEAIKIVNGPDDICKPMLPEADCHCHNENVLGRDAHALSQIVPVIGEDVGAGHILRLSPERISKLRSRFRKGTLRAACSGCQWQEFCTSIAENNFRHCRLTGAASSKKNESSDDA
;
A
#
# COMPACT_ATOMS: atom_id res chain seq x y z
N MET A 1 28.49 -23.87 -2.05
CA MET A 1 28.09 -22.75 -1.17
C MET A 1 27.11 -21.88 -1.94
N TYR A 2 25.83 -21.92 -1.59
CA TYR A 2 24.85 -21.00 -2.16
C TYR A 2 25.08 -19.63 -1.51
N PHE A 3 25.63 -18.68 -2.24
CA PHE A 3 25.54 -17.28 -1.85
C PHE A 3 24.06 -16.89 -1.91
N GLU A 4 23.43 -16.64 -0.77
CA GLU A 4 22.15 -15.93 -0.73
C GLU A 4 22.39 -14.57 -1.40
N ILE A 5 21.97 -14.43 -2.66
CA ILE A 5 21.98 -13.15 -3.37
C ILE A 5 20.88 -12.29 -2.72
N ARG A 6 21.23 -11.65 -1.62
CA ARG A 6 20.39 -10.65 -0.97
C ARG A 6 20.43 -9.39 -1.83
N GLU A 7 19.27 -9.05 -2.39
CA GLU A 7 19.11 -7.79 -3.14
C GLU A 7 19.55 -6.60 -2.27
N PRO A 8 20.30 -5.64 -2.83
CA PRO A 8 20.62 -4.42 -2.11
C PRO A 8 19.29 -3.74 -1.74
N PRO A 9 19.06 -3.47 -0.45
CA PRO A 9 17.82 -2.88 -0.03
C PRO A 9 17.62 -1.48 -0.60
N CYS A 10 16.37 -1.05 -0.77
CA CYS A 10 16.00 0.37 -0.83
C CYS A 10 16.28 1.15 0.49
N LYS A 11 17.15 0.60 1.36
CA LYS A 11 17.42 1.03 2.74
C LYS A 11 18.78 1.69 2.89
N SER A 12 19.54 1.99 1.83
CA SER A 12 20.95 2.38 1.98
C SER A 12 21.21 3.50 3.01
N ASP A 13 20.20 4.33 3.35
CA ASP A 13 20.26 5.30 4.46
C ASP A 13 19.12 5.21 5.52
N ALA A 14 18.30 4.15 5.58
CA ALA A 14 17.19 4.12 6.53
C ALA A 14 17.67 3.76 7.96
N PRO A 15 17.41 4.60 8.97
CA PRO A 15 17.89 4.37 10.34
C PRO A 15 17.30 3.06 10.91
N PRO A 16 18.09 2.31 11.71
CA PRO A 16 17.62 1.09 12.36
C PRO A 16 16.38 1.39 13.20
N GLN A 17 15.26 0.73 12.88
CA GLN A 17 13.98 0.98 13.54
C GLN A 17 13.94 0.22 14.87
N VAL A 18 13.97 0.95 15.99
CA VAL A 18 13.52 0.46 17.29
C VAL A 18 12.01 0.22 17.24
N ASN A 19 11.59 -0.99 17.62
CA ASN A 19 10.22 -1.47 17.51
C ASN A 19 9.29 -0.78 18.53
N ARG A 20 8.90 0.46 18.26
CA ARG A 20 8.00 1.27 19.10
C ARG A 20 6.54 1.02 18.69
N LEU A 21 6.02 -0.18 19.00
CA LEU A 21 4.58 -0.49 18.94
C LEU A 21 3.83 -0.07 20.21
N THR A 22 4.52 0.53 21.20
CA THR A 22 3.98 0.76 22.56
C THR A 22 3.72 2.22 22.96
N LEU A 23 3.96 3.24 22.12
CA LEU A 23 3.90 4.65 22.58
C LEU A 23 2.95 5.58 21.79
N TYR A 24 1.87 5.05 21.22
CA TYR A 24 0.90 5.85 20.44
C TYR A 24 -0.43 6.08 21.17
N GLN A 25 -0.41 6.28 22.50
CA GLN A 25 -1.63 6.51 23.29
C GLN A 25 -1.77 7.91 23.94
N ASP A 26 -0.74 8.77 23.97
CA ASP A 26 -0.77 9.93 24.90
C ASP A 26 -0.63 11.34 24.28
N ALA A 27 -1.09 11.61 23.05
CA ALA A 27 -0.99 12.96 22.50
C ALA A 27 -2.22 13.43 21.71
N ILE A 28 -3.32 13.73 22.42
CA ILE A 28 -4.39 14.62 21.92
C ILE A 28 -4.75 15.60 23.04
N ARG A 29 -4.37 16.88 22.91
CA ARG A 29 -5.03 18.02 23.58
C ARG A 29 -4.55 19.35 23.00
N GLN A 30 -5.49 20.16 22.48
CA GLN A 30 -5.67 21.63 22.61
C GLN A 30 -6.28 22.29 21.34
N PRO A 31 -7.06 23.40 21.44
CA PRO A 31 -8.24 23.62 20.59
C PRO A 31 -8.32 24.90 19.74
N SER A 32 -9.11 24.78 18.65
CA SER A 32 -10.10 25.70 18.03
C SER A 32 -9.74 27.09 17.46
N ARG A 33 -10.27 27.37 16.25
CA ARG A 33 -11.11 28.55 15.92
C ARG A 33 -12.06 28.22 14.75
N ARG A 34 -13.34 28.59 14.90
CA ARG A 34 -14.52 28.31 14.04
C ARG A 34 -14.62 29.27 12.86
N PHE A 35 -15.11 28.78 11.72
CA PHE A 35 -15.90 29.56 10.77
C PHE A 35 -16.99 28.68 10.13
N SER A 36 -18.20 29.22 10.02
CA SER A 36 -19.44 28.55 9.61
C SER A 36 -19.92 29.12 8.28
N VAL A 37 -20.32 28.28 7.31
CA VAL A 37 -21.28 28.66 6.26
C VAL A 37 -22.14 27.46 5.83
N ARG A 38 -23.39 27.80 5.50
CA ARG A 38 -24.62 27.02 5.32
C ARG A 38 -24.66 26.08 4.10
N SER A 39 -25.47 25.04 4.26
CA SER A 39 -25.95 24.09 3.25
C SER A 39 -26.81 24.74 2.16
N ASN A 40 -26.78 24.16 0.96
CA ASN A 40 -27.90 24.22 0.04
C ASN A 40 -28.07 22.89 -0.71
N VAL A 41 -29.33 22.48 -0.80
CA VAL A 41 -29.84 21.25 -1.39
C VAL A 41 -29.96 21.47 -2.90
N GLY A 42 -29.57 20.49 -3.72
CA GLY A 42 -29.67 20.58 -5.17
C GLY A 42 -29.94 19.21 -5.80
N LEU A 43 -31.02 19.16 -6.58
CA LEU A 43 -31.65 17.99 -7.15
C LEU A 43 -30.78 17.20 -8.14
N GLY A 44 -31.19 15.95 -8.32
CA GLY A 44 -30.55 14.94 -9.16
C GLY A 44 -30.46 15.30 -10.63
N LEU A 45 -29.37 14.80 -11.22
CA LEU A 45 -29.25 14.55 -12.65
C LEU A 45 -28.60 13.17 -12.81
N THR A 46 -29.26 12.35 -13.62
CA THR A 46 -28.86 11.02 -14.07
C THR A 46 -27.41 11.05 -14.54
N ARG A 47 -26.54 10.35 -13.79
CA ARG A 47 -25.09 10.34 -14.01
C ARG A 47 -24.76 9.46 -15.21
N ILE A 48 -24.74 10.05 -16.40
CA ILE A 48 -24.00 9.50 -17.53
C ILE A 48 -22.53 9.48 -17.08
N TYR A 49 -21.97 8.30 -16.83
CA TYR A 49 -20.57 8.13 -16.45
C TYR A 49 -19.68 8.47 -17.65
N CYS A 50 -19.42 9.75 -17.86
CA CYS A 50 -18.30 10.22 -18.65
C CYS A 50 -17.03 9.68 -17.95
N HIS A 51 -16.46 8.59 -18.47
CA HIS A 51 -15.20 8.04 -18.01
C HIS A 51 -14.13 9.09 -18.32
N LYS A 52 -13.85 10.00 -17.37
CA LYS A 52 -12.58 10.74 -17.37
C LYS A 52 -11.48 9.69 -17.57
N PRO A 53 -10.50 9.88 -18.46
CA PRO A 53 -9.32 9.02 -18.47
C PRO A 53 -8.69 9.14 -17.09
N GLY A 54 -9.00 8.17 -16.24
CA GLY A 54 -8.65 8.20 -14.84
C GLY A 54 -7.15 8.04 -14.76
N MET A 55 -6.47 9.01 -14.13
CA MET A 55 -5.13 8.80 -13.63
C MET A 55 -5.16 7.47 -12.86
N THR A 56 -4.43 6.48 -13.36
CA THR A 56 -4.27 5.18 -12.71
C THR A 56 -2.90 5.16 -12.07
N ILE A 57 -2.80 4.52 -10.92
CA ILE A 57 -1.52 4.33 -10.23
C ILE A 57 -0.90 3.07 -10.81
N SER A 58 0.29 3.19 -11.39
CA SER A 58 1.02 2.05 -11.90
C SER A 58 1.62 1.29 -10.71
N ILE A 59 1.26 0.02 -10.57
CA ILE A 59 1.74 -0.85 -9.49
C ILE A 59 2.21 -2.17 -10.08
N ARG A 60 3.42 -2.62 -9.73
CA ARG A 60 3.92 -3.93 -10.11
C ARG A 60 3.46 -5.01 -9.13
N PRO A 61 3.33 -6.29 -9.55
CA PRO A 61 2.70 -7.32 -8.73
C PRO A 61 3.30 -7.53 -7.34
N HIS A 62 4.63 -7.52 -7.19
CA HIS A 62 5.21 -7.72 -5.85
C HIS A 62 5.00 -6.50 -4.94
N HIS A 63 4.94 -5.29 -5.49
CA HIS A 63 4.60 -4.09 -4.72
C HIS A 63 3.15 -4.08 -4.25
N LEU A 64 2.22 -4.57 -5.08
CA LEU A 64 0.85 -4.82 -4.64
C LEU A 64 0.83 -5.75 -3.41
N LEU A 65 1.67 -6.80 -3.41
CA LEU A 65 1.81 -7.69 -2.26
C LEU A 65 2.43 -6.99 -1.04
N CYS A 66 3.55 -6.27 -1.22
CA CYS A 66 4.25 -5.56 -0.14
C CYS A 66 3.38 -4.48 0.51
N MET A 67 2.47 -3.85 -0.23
CA MET A 67 1.58 -2.81 0.28
C MET A 67 0.59 -3.30 1.33
N LEU A 68 0.29 -4.60 1.35
CA LEU A 68 -0.59 -5.21 2.36
C LEU A 68 -0.06 -5.01 3.78
N THR A 69 1.27 -4.93 3.95
CA THR A 69 1.98 -4.78 5.23
C THR A 69 2.67 -3.42 5.40
N TYR A 70 2.34 -2.43 4.57
CA TYR A 70 3.02 -1.13 4.64
C TYR A 70 2.64 -0.30 5.87
N LEU A 71 3.64 0.04 6.70
CA LEU A 71 3.53 0.88 7.91
C LEU A 71 4.15 2.28 7.76
N GLY A 72 4.82 2.56 6.64
CA GLY A 72 5.67 3.75 6.49
C GLY A 72 6.98 3.67 7.27
N LYS A 73 7.56 2.47 7.37
CA LYS A 73 8.82 2.19 8.05
C LYS A 73 9.68 1.25 7.19
N GLY A 74 11.00 1.25 7.45
CA GLY A 74 11.93 0.29 6.85
C GLY A 74 12.49 0.68 5.48
N TYR A 75 12.26 1.93 5.05
CA TYR A 75 12.71 2.50 3.77
C TYR A 75 13.29 3.90 3.98
N THR A 76 14.00 4.44 2.98
CA THR A 76 14.50 5.83 3.03
C THR A 76 13.36 6.83 3.19
N PRO A 77 13.62 8.02 3.77
CA PRO A 77 12.58 9.04 3.97
C PRO A 77 11.85 9.42 2.68
N GLN A 78 12.58 9.59 1.57
CA GLN A 78 11.99 9.94 0.28
C GLN A 78 11.07 8.84 -0.26
N PHE A 79 11.48 7.57 -0.10
CA PHE A 79 10.66 6.43 -0.48
C PHE A 79 9.37 6.35 0.35
N VAL A 80 9.47 6.57 1.67
CA VAL A 80 8.30 6.61 2.56
C VAL A 80 7.34 7.72 2.14
N VAL A 81 7.82 8.94 1.88
CA VAL A 81 6.98 10.07 1.44
C VAL A 81 6.25 9.77 0.13
N ASN A 82 6.92 9.13 -0.84
CA ASN A 82 6.27 8.74 -2.10
C ASN A 82 5.21 7.65 -1.88
N TYR A 83 5.57 6.62 -1.11
CA TYR A 83 4.69 5.49 -0.85
C TYR A 83 3.43 5.93 -0.07
N ASP A 84 3.57 6.84 0.89
CA ASP A 84 2.43 7.44 1.60
C ASP A 84 1.42 8.11 0.66
N LYS A 85 1.90 8.92 -0.28
CA LYS A 85 1.03 9.58 -1.28
C LYS A 85 0.30 8.56 -2.15
N ILE A 86 0.96 7.48 -2.52
CA ILE A 86 0.38 6.41 -3.34
C ILE A 86 -0.73 5.69 -2.56
N VAL A 87 -0.47 5.32 -1.31
CA VAL A 87 -1.46 4.65 -0.46
C VAL A 87 -2.65 5.55 -0.16
N GLU A 88 -2.43 6.85 0.06
CA GLU A 88 -3.51 7.83 0.25
C GLU A 88 -4.43 7.91 -0.98
N ARG A 89 -3.86 7.95 -2.19
CA ARG A 89 -4.63 7.95 -3.44
C ARG A 89 -5.43 6.65 -3.63
N ILE A 90 -4.83 5.49 -3.37
CA ILE A 90 -5.51 4.19 -3.41
C ILE A 90 -6.67 4.15 -2.40
N ASN A 91 -6.42 4.57 -1.17
CA ASN A 91 -7.45 4.66 -0.13
C ASN A 91 -8.58 5.60 -0.53
N SER A 92 -8.27 6.69 -1.25
CA SER A 92 -9.26 7.62 -1.81
C SER A 92 -10.03 7.06 -3.00
N GLY A 93 -9.79 5.80 -3.39
CA GLY A 93 -10.54 5.08 -4.42
C GLY A 93 -9.95 5.20 -5.82
N GLU A 94 -8.72 5.72 -5.97
CA GLU A 94 -8.01 5.71 -7.25
C GLU A 94 -7.69 4.26 -7.67
N ALA A 95 -7.92 3.95 -8.95
CA ALA A 95 -7.66 2.61 -9.47
C ALA A 95 -6.16 2.41 -9.71
N ILE A 96 -5.70 1.18 -9.53
CA ILE A 96 -4.34 0.77 -9.87
C ILE A 96 -4.35 0.08 -11.23
N LYS A 97 -3.28 0.30 -12.01
CA LYS A 97 -2.98 -0.44 -13.23
C LYS A 97 -1.79 -1.34 -12.95
N ILE A 98 -1.95 -2.64 -13.23
CA ILE A 98 -0.84 -3.59 -13.10
C ILE A 98 0.16 -3.34 -14.24
N VAL A 99 1.43 -3.20 -13.90
CA VAL A 99 2.51 -2.94 -14.86
C VAL A 99 3.64 -3.96 -14.72
N ASN A 100 4.39 -4.15 -15.81
CA ASN A 100 5.64 -4.87 -15.80
C ASN A 100 6.79 -3.91 -15.49
N GLY A 101 7.74 -4.33 -14.66
CA GLY A 101 8.91 -3.52 -14.31
C GLY A 101 8.63 -2.50 -13.21
N PRO A 102 9.47 -1.46 -13.07
CA PRO A 102 9.34 -0.47 -12.02
C PRO A 102 8.00 0.30 -12.10
N ASP A 103 7.51 0.72 -10.94
CA ASP A 103 6.17 1.28 -10.81
C ASP A 103 6.19 2.65 -10.11
N ASP A 104 5.02 3.19 -9.76
CA ASP A 104 4.93 4.51 -9.12
C ASP A 104 5.63 4.55 -7.76
N ILE A 105 5.72 3.43 -7.03
CA ILE A 105 6.41 3.35 -5.74
C ILE A 105 7.92 3.45 -5.94
N CYS A 106 8.45 2.83 -7.01
CA CYS A 106 9.89 2.82 -7.33
C CYS A 106 10.49 4.21 -7.58
N LYS A 107 9.69 5.21 -7.98
CA LYS A 107 10.16 6.50 -8.53
C LYS A 107 11.35 7.14 -7.81
N PRO A 108 11.39 7.23 -6.47
CA PRO A 108 12.53 7.85 -5.77
C PRO A 108 13.85 7.10 -5.92
N MET A 109 13.82 5.79 -6.21
CA MET A 109 15.02 4.95 -6.34
C MET A 109 15.51 4.82 -7.79
N LEU A 110 14.70 5.19 -8.79
CA LEU A 110 15.04 5.00 -10.20
C LEU A 110 16.31 5.73 -10.66
N PRO A 111 16.61 6.95 -10.16
CA PRO A 111 17.85 7.65 -10.53
C PRO A 111 19.12 7.08 -9.90
N GLU A 112 19.00 6.21 -8.89
CA GLU A 112 20.15 5.70 -8.14
C GLU A 112 20.93 4.65 -8.95
N ALA A 113 22.26 4.71 -8.88
CA ALA A 113 23.14 3.82 -9.65
C ALA A 113 23.01 2.34 -9.25
N ASP A 114 22.58 2.06 -8.01
CA ASP A 114 22.35 0.73 -7.46
C ASP A 114 20.87 0.30 -7.52
N CYS A 115 20.06 0.95 -8.37
CA CYS A 115 18.65 0.63 -8.55
C CYS A 115 18.43 -0.85 -8.96
N HIS A 116 17.91 -1.65 -8.03
CA HIS A 116 17.62 -3.07 -8.24
C HIS A 116 16.28 -3.32 -8.96
N CYS A 117 15.49 -2.27 -9.27
CA CYS A 117 14.12 -2.44 -9.76
C CYS A 117 14.04 -3.19 -11.11
N HIS A 118 15.13 -3.23 -11.86
CA HIS A 118 15.26 -3.92 -13.16
C HIS A 118 15.89 -5.31 -13.07
N ASN A 119 16.34 -5.75 -11.89
CA ASN A 119 17.04 -7.01 -11.74
C ASN A 119 16.10 -8.21 -11.97
N GLU A 120 16.63 -9.31 -12.50
CA GLU A 120 15.87 -10.53 -12.83
C GLU A 120 15.17 -11.14 -11.60
N ASN A 121 15.80 -11.06 -10.43
CA ASN A 121 15.20 -11.53 -9.18
C ASN A 121 13.90 -10.77 -8.83
N VAL A 122 13.84 -9.47 -9.08
CA VAL A 122 12.63 -8.66 -8.88
C VAL A 122 11.55 -9.02 -9.89
N LEU A 123 11.92 -9.32 -11.14
CA LEU A 123 10.98 -9.83 -12.14
C LEU A 123 10.41 -11.21 -11.74
N GLY A 124 11.25 -12.10 -11.20
CA GLY A 124 10.81 -13.37 -10.64
C GLY A 124 9.84 -13.20 -9.46
N ARG A 125 10.10 -12.23 -8.58
CA ARG A 125 9.17 -11.87 -7.48
C ARG A 125 7.83 -11.36 -8.01
N ASP A 126 7.83 -10.56 -9.07
CA ASP A 126 6.57 -10.14 -9.71
C ASP A 126 5.76 -11.33 -10.22
N ALA A 127 6.39 -12.27 -10.92
CA ALA A 127 5.71 -13.45 -11.42
C ALA A 127 5.12 -14.31 -10.28
N HIS A 128 5.90 -14.53 -9.22
CA HIS A 128 5.41 -15.24 -8.04
C HIS A 128 4.26 -14.50 -7.33
N ALA A 129 4.34 -13.17 -7.22
CA ALA A 129 3.26 -12.40 -6.60
C ALA A 129 1.99 -12.47 -7.46
N LEU A 130 2.10 -12.26 -8.77
CA LEU A 130 0.97 -12.26 -9.68
C LEU A 130 0.23 -13.60 -9.68
N SER A 131 0.97 -14.71 -9.81
CA SER A 131 0.40 -16.07 -9.80
C SER A 131 -0.37 -16.42 -8.53
N GLN A 132 -0.03 -15.81 -7.39
CA GLN A 132 -0.76 -16.01 -6.13
C GLN A 132 -1.86 -14.97 -5.90
N ILE A 133 -1.76 -13.77 -6.47
CA ILE A 133 -2.78 -12.71 -6.36
C ILE A 133 -4.01 -13.01 -7.24
N VAL A 134 -3.79 -13.49 -8.48
CA VAL A 134 -4.85 -13.81 -9.46
C VAL A 134 -5.96 -14.68 -8.86
N PRO A 135 -5.66 -15.85 -8.24
CA PRO A 135 -6.70 -16.71 -7.65
C PRO A 135 -7.43 -16.07 -6.46
N VAL A 136 -6.79 -15.13 -5.77
CA VAL A 136 -7.39 -14.46 -4.60
C VAL A 136 -8.36 -13.38 -5.05
N ILE A 137 -8.00 -12.61 -6.07
CA ILE A 137 -8.88 -11.58 -6.64
C ILE A 137 -10.02 -12.23 -7.43
N GLY A 138 -9.77 -13.36 -8.10
CA GLY A 138 -10.77 -14.03 -8.93
C GLY A 138 -10.99 -13.35 -10.28
N GLU A 139 -9.98 -12.63 -10.75
CA GLU A 139 -9.93 -11.94 -12.05
C GLU A 139 -8.65 -12.36 -12.77
N ASP A 140 -8.65 -12.32 -14.10
CA ASP A 140 -7.44 -12.48 -14.90
C ASP A 140 -6.59 -11.20 -14.81
N VAL A 141 -5.78 -11.12 -13.75
CA VAL A 141 -4.92 -9.97 -13.47
C VAL A 141 -3.60 -10.14 -14.22
N GLY A 142 -3.38 -9.29 -15.22
CA GLY A 142 -2.13 -9.19 -15.98
C GLY A 142 -1.69 -7.75 -16.20
N ALA A 143 -0.58 -7.55 -16.92
CA ALA A 143 -0.13 -6.22 -17.28
C ALA A 143 -1.21 -5.48 -18.08
N GLY A 144 -1.48 -4.23 -17.71
CA GLY A 144 -2.56 -3.42 -18.27
C GLY A 144 -3.89 -3.55 -17.54
N HIS A 145 -4.08 -4.60 -16.70
CA HIS A 145 -5.31 -4.78 -15.94
C HIS A 145 -5.50 -3.64 -14.94
N ILE A 146 -6.72 -3.12 -14.88
CA ILE A 146 -7.10 -2.04 -13.97
C ILE A 146 -7.98 -2.63 -12.89
N LEU A 147 -7.61 -2.43 -11.63
CA LEU A 147 -8.41 -2.87 -10.50
C LEU A 147 -8.45 -1.81 -9.40
N ARG A 148 -9.50 -1.89 -8.58
CA ARG A 148 -9.62 -1.14 -7.33
C ARG A 148 -9.35 -2.05 -6.15
N LEU A 149 -8.62 -1.55 -5.16
CA LEU A 149 -8.38 -2.24 -3.89
C LEU A 149 -9.43 -1.81 -2.86
N SER A 150 -10.59 -2.47 -2.90
CA SER A 150 -11.61 -2.28 -1.87
C SER A 150 -11.16 -2.88 -0.53
N PRO A 151 -11.77 -2.47 0.60
CA PRO A 151 -11.48 -3.04 1.91
C PRO A 151 -11.65 -4.57 1.94
N GLU A 152 -12.65 -5.10 1.23
CA GLU A 152 -12.93 -6.54 1.14
C GLU A 152 -11.82 -7.28 0.40
N ARG A 153 -11.35 -6.72 -0.73
CA ARG A 153 -10.22 -7.29 -1.50
C ARG A 153 -8.95 -7.29 -0.67
N ILE A 154 -8.64 -6.18 0.00
CA ILE A 154 -7.48 -6.07 0.89
C ILE A 154 -7.58 -7.08 2.03
N SER A 155 -8.75 -7.23 2.66
CA SER A 155 -8.98 -8.20 3.72
C SER A 155 -8.76 -9.64 3.25
N LYS A 156 -9.25 -10.00 2.06
CA LYS A 156 -9.05 -11.33 1.46
C LYS A 156 -7.57 -11.60 1.17
N LEU A 157 -6.87 -10.63 0.59
CA LEU A 157 -5.42 -10.71 0.33
C LEU A 157 -4.63 -10.86 1.64
N ARG A 158 -4.94 -10.04 2.65
CA ARG A 158 -4.33 -10.10 3.99
C ARG A 158 -4.57 -11.44 4.69
N SER A 159 -5.76 -12.01 4.57
CA SER A 159 -6.08 -13.33 5.11
C SER A 159 -5.19 -14.42 4.51
N ARG A 160 -5.00 -14.40 3.18
CA ARG A 160 -4.12 -15.34 2.47
C ARG A 160 -2.64 -15.11 2.81
N PHE A 161 -2.22 -13.86 2.95
CA PHE A 161 -0.87 -13.48 3.35
C PHE A 161 -0.52 -13.97 4.76
N ARG A 162 -1.45 -13.81 5.71
CA ARG A 162 -1.30 -14.29 7.09
C ARG A 162 -1.26 -15.82 7.18
N LYS A 163 -2.05 -16.52 6.37
CA LYS A 163 -2.03 -17.99 6.26
C LYS A 163 -0.79 -18.55 5.55
N GLY A 164 0.10 -17.70 5.04
CA GLY A 164 1.29 -18.12 4.30
C GLY A 164 1.05 -18.49 2.83
N THR A 165 -0.21 -18.56 2.36
CA THR A 165 -0.54 -18.98 0.99
C THR A 165 -0.32 -17.90 -0.08
N LEU A 166 0.06 -16.69 0.34
CA LEU A 166 0.38 -15.53 -0.52
C LEU A 166 1.75 -14.98 -0.11
N ARG A 167 2.79 -15.82 -0.15
CA ARG A 167 4.16 -15.53 0.34
C ARG A 167 5.27 -16.01 -0.60
N ALA A 168 4.98 -16.58 -1.77
CA ALA A 168 6.03 -17.13 -2.64
C ALA A 168 7.05 -16.06 -3.06
N ALA A 169 6.57 -14.85 -3.39
CA ALA A 169 7.43 -13.70 -3.70
C ALA A 169 8.23 -13.16 -2.51
N CYS A 170 7.94 -13.61 -1.28
CA CYS A 170 8.68 -13.22 -0.08
C CYS A 170 9.95 -14.06 0.15
N SER A 171 10.18 -15.13 -0.62
CA SER A 171 11.40 -15.94 -0.46
C SER A 171 12.65 -15.10 -0.71
N GLY A 172 13.61 -15.14 0.23
CA GLY A 172 14.82 -14.32 0.19
C GLY A 172 14.58 -12.81 0.36
N CYS A 173 13.37 -12.40 0.73
CA CYS A 173 13.04 -10.99 0.99
C CYS A 173 13.49 -10.61 2.40
N GLN A 174 14.33 -9.59 2.50
CA GLN A 174 14.83 -9.11 3.80
C GLN A 174 13.76 -8.57 4.76
N TRP A 175 12.59 -8.17 4.24
CA TRP A 175 11.47 -7.71 5.06
C TRP A 175 10.55 -8.84 5.50
N GLN A 176 10.85 -10.11 5.17
CA GLN A 176 9.98 -11.26 5.44
C GLN A 176 9.55 -11.33 6.91
N GLU A 177 10.49 -11.31 7.85
CA GLU A 177 10.21 -11.38 9.30
C GLU A 177 9.41 -10.17 9.79
N PHE A 178 9.75 -8.97 9.34
CA PHE A 178 9.00 -7.77 9.67
C PHE A 178 7.54 -7.87 9.18
N CYS A 179 7.33 -8.30 7.94
CA CYS A 179 6.01 -8.53 7.37
C CYS A 179 5.25 -9.68 8.06
N THR A 180 5.94 -10.69 8.58
CA THR A 180 5.35 -11.76 9.42
C THR A 180 4.81 -11.17 10.72
N SER A 181 5.61 -10.38 11.45
CA SER A 181 5.16 -9.75 12.69
C SER A 181 3.93 -8.85 12.50
N ILE A 182 3.84 -8.14 11.37
CA ILE A 182 2.68 -7.32 11.01
C ILE A 182 1.44 -8.18 10.75
N ALA A 183 1.60 -9.28 10.02
CA ALA A 183 0.50 -10.20 9.72
C ALA A 183 -0.04 -10.89 10.98
N GLU A 184 0.84 -11.26 11.92
CA GLU A 184 0.49 -11.81 13.22
C GLU A 184 -0.26 -10.78 14.09
N ASN A 185 0.14 -9.51 14.01
CA ASN A 185 -0.58 -8.40 14.63
C ASN A 185 -1.82 -7.95 13.83
N ASN A 186 -2.39 -8.83 13.00
CA ASN A 186 -3.60 -8.59 12.20
C ASN A 186 -3.54 -7.30 11.36
N PHE A 187 -2.36 -6.94 10.85
CA PHE A 187 -2.14 -5.75 10.01
C PHE A 187 -2.55 -4.43 10.67
N ARG A 188 -2.52 -4.36 12.00
CA ARG A 188 -2.78 -3.12 12.74
C ARG A 188 -1.82 -2.02 12.30
N HIS A 189 -2.34 -0.81 12.19
CA HIS A 189 -1.61 0.39 11.75
C HIS A 189 -1.11 0.37 10.30
N CYS A 190 -1.39 -0.67 9.51
CA CYS A 190 -1.09 -0.65 8.07
C CYS A 190 -1.85 0.49 7.41
N ARG A 191 -1.14 1.26 6.57
CA ARG A 191 -1.67 2.47 5.96
C ARG A 191 -2.66 2.18 4.83
N LEU A 192 -2.53 1.02 4.17
CA LEU A 192 -3.46 0.58 3.13
C LEU A 192 -4.77 0.07 3.79
N THR A 193 -5.88 0.73 3.48
CA THR A 193 -7.22 0.40 4.00
C THR A 193 -8.25 0.19 2.89
N GLY A 194 -8.05 0.78 1.71
CA GLY A 194 -9.02 0.72 0.60
C GLY A 194 -10.27 1.57 0.81
N ALA A 195 -10.29 2.38 1.87
CA ALA A 195 -11.35 3.33 2.16
C ALA A 195 -10.73 4.68 2.49
N ALA A 196 -11.40 5.76 2.09
CA ALA A 196 -11.01 7.08 2.56
C ALA A 196 -11.12 7.06 4.08
N SER A 197 -10.08 7.54 4.77
CA SER A 197 -10.15 7.69 6.21
C SER A 197 -11.34 8.60 6.52
N SER A 198 -12.41 8.03 7.08
CA SER A 198 -13.53 8.81 7.58
C SER A 198 -12.97 9.68 8.69
N LYS A 199 -12.73 10.95 8.40
CA LYS A 199 -12.53 11.94 9.45
C LYS A 199 -13.77 11.85 10.33
N LYS A 200 -13.64 11.28 11.53
CA LYS A 200 -14.71 11.25 12.52
C LYS A 200 -15.12 12.70 12.78
N ASN A 201 -16.29 13.08 12.30
CA ASN A 201 -17.01 14.21 12.88
C ASN A 201 -17.58 13.68 14.20
N GLU A 202 -16.92 13.96 15.31
CA GLU A 202 -17.50 13.79 16.64
C GLU A 202 -18.53 14.89 16.86
N SER A 203 -19.80 14.55 16.64
CA SER A 203 -20.95 15.23 17.21
C SER A 203 -21.16 14.67 18.62
N SER A 204 -20.82 15.45 19.64
CA SER A 204 -21.33 15.25 20.99
C SER A 204 -22.56 16.15 21.18
N ASP A 205 -23.73 15.56 21.00
CA ASP A 205 -24.94 15.97 21.70
C ASP A 205 -24.82 15.49 23.15
N ASP A 206 -25.11 16.38 24.10
CA ASP A 206 -25.52 16.14 25.50
C ASP A 206 -25.43 17.52 26.21
N ALA A 207 -26.34 17.98 27.07
CA ALA A 207 -27.70 17.70 27.46
C ALA A 207 -28.09 18.89 28.36
#